data_AF-A0A9E2RJM3-F1
#
_entry.id   AF-A0A9E2RJM3-F1
#
_cell.length_a   1.000
_cell.length_b   1.000
_cell.length_c   1.000
_cell.angle_alpha   90.00
_cell.angle_beta   90.00
_cell.angle_gamma   90.00
#
_symmetry.space_group_name_H-M   'P 1'
#
loop_
_entity.id
_entity.type
_entity.pdbx_description
1 polymer ?
#
loop_
_entity_poly.entity_id
_entity_poly.type
_entity_poly.pdbx_seq_one_letter_code
_entity_poly.pdbx_strand_id
1 'polypeptide(L)'
;WHPNIVVFSAIDFDFLRTMAVYAPLLFPNSDMPWAKPRFVLKDGQLVLVNVPTPSPEEIFSVSSIKDLPFITYDRFYIWEEWDREYWKAFNFSYLFRFIASWPAVWESRGYPSFDETVRTLNRELLRSFVRLAPSEGSIPLLVYLPVRTDLTEGTQAGYVPQGLRIMREAGAETIDLTPCLSEVDSANRVAPNEHYTPQSNVAVARCLREVVINHLPR
;
A
#
# COMPACT_ATOMS: atom_id res chain seq x y z
N TRP A 1 18.86 18.87 11.46
CA TRP A 1 18.70 18.80 10.00
C TRP A 1 17.22 19.05 9.72
N HIS A 2 16.87 20.15 9.04
CA HIS A 2 15.47 20.52 8.75
C HIS A 2 15.32 20.64 7.22
N PRO A 3 14.67 19.68 6.54
CA PRO A 3 14.46 19.76 5.10
C PRO A 3 13.49 20.89 4.76
N ASN A 4 13.76 21.68 3.72
CA ASN A 4 12.82 22.72 3.28
C ASN A 4 11.54 22.11 2.68
N ILE A 5 11.67 20.95 2.01
CA ILE A 5 10.58 20.25 1.33
C ILE A 5 10.63 18.79 1.76
N VAL A 6 9.46 18.21 2.06
CA VAL A 6 9.29 16.77 2.29
C VAL A 6 8.33 16.22 1.25
N VAL A 7 8.84 15.32 0.40
CA VAL A 7 8.05 14.68 -0.66
C VAL A 7 7.50 13.36 -0.13
N PHE A 8 6.17 13.24 -0.09
CA PHE A 8 5.47 11.99 0.16
C PHE A 8 4.94 11.47 -1.18
N SER A 9 5.58 10.46 -1.74
CA SER A 9 5.12 9.81 -2.97
C SER A 9 4.45 8.47 -2.71
N ALA A 10 3.37 8.16 -3.42
CA ALA A 10 2.66 6.90 -3.28
C ALA A 10 2.06 6.41 -4.61
N ILE A 11 1.96 5.09 -4.74
CA ILE A 11 1.11 4.41 -5.72
C ILE A 11 -0.20 3.94 -5.05
N ASP A 12 -1.21 3.55 -5.84
CA ASP A 12 -2.49 3.02 -5.30
C ASP A 12 -2.27 1.89 -4.28
N PHE A 13 -1.39 0.93 -4.60
CA PHE A 13 -1.18 -0.23 -3.74
C PHE A 13 -0.60 0.13 -2.36
N ASP A 14 0.12 1.24 -2.21
CA ASP A 14 0.68 1.65 -0.91
C ASP A 14 -0.42 1.96 0.12
N PHE A 15 -1.57 2.47 -0.33
CA PHE A 15 -2.72 2.74 0.53
C PHE A 15 -3.42 1.47 1.03
N LEU A 16 -3.34 0.37 0.27
CA LEU A 16 -3.78 -0.94 0.75
C LEU A 16 -2.74 -1.53 1.71
N ARG A 17 -1.44 -1.32 1.45
CA ARG A 17 -0.36 -1.78 2.32
C ARG A 17 -0.46 -1.18 3.73
N THR A 18 -1.00 0.02 3.92
CA THR A 18 -1.22 0.56 5.28
C THR A 18 -2.17 -0.30 6.12
N MET A 19 -2.93 -1.19 5.47
CA MET A 19 -3.83 -2.15 6.08
C MET A 19 -3.21 -3.54 6.34
N ALA A 20 -1.92 -3.74 6.04
CA ALA A 20 -1.24 -4.98 6.38
C ALA A 20 -0.62 -4.91 7.78
N VAL A 21 -0.58 -6.03 8.49
CA VAL A 21 0.14 -6.22 9.75
C VAL A 21 1.27 -7.22 9.52
N TYR A 22 1.00 -8.32 8.83
CA TYR A 22 1.93 -9.42 8.60
C TYR A 22 2.37 -9.48 7.14
N ALA A 23 3.68 -9.39 6.90
CA ALA A 23 4.24 -9.46 5.55
C ALA A 23 3.89 -10.76 4.79
N PRO A 24 3.84 -11.96 5.41
CA PRO A 24 3.44 -13.18 4.71
C PRO A 24 2.01 -13.17 4.16
N LEU A 25 1.10 -12.35 4.70
CA LEU A 25 -0.26 -12.22 4.17
C LEU A 25 -0.33 -11.26 2.99
N LEU A 26 0.44 -10.18 3.06
CA LEU A 26 0.56 -9.20 1.98
C LEU A 26 1.37 -9.74 0.79
N PHE A 27 2.41 -10.52 1.07
CA PHE A 27 3.37 -11.07 0.11
C PHE A 27 3.60 -12.57 0.38
N PRO A 28 2.65 -13.44 0.00
CA PRO A 28 2.68 -14.87 0.34
C PRO A 28 3.89 -15.63 -0.21
N ASN A 29 4.53 -15.11 -1.26
CA ASN A 29 5.74 -15.69 -1.85
C ASN A 29 7.03 -15.02 -1.37
N SER A 30 6.98 -14.16 -0.35
CA SER A 30 8.17 -13.50 0.18
C SER A 30 8.73 -14.23 1.39
N ASP A 31 10.07 -14.29 1.48
CA ASP A 31 10.79 -14.82 2.65
C ASP A 31 10.87 -13.77 3.78
N MET A 32 9.80 -12.99 3.97
CA MET A 32 9.77 -11.86 4.89
C MET A 32 8.90 -12.17 6.12
N PRO A 33 9.47 -12.75 7.20
CA PRO A 33 8.71 -13.19 8.35
C PRO A 33 8.50 -12.07 9.38
N TRP A 34 8.22 -10.84 8.94
CA TRP A 34 8.08 -9.70 9.83
C TRP A 34 6.64 -9.22 9.93
N ALA A 35 6.32 -8.64 11.09
CA ALA A 35 5.15 -7.84 11.32
C ALA A 35 5.53 -6.35 11.32
N LYS A 36 4.57 -5.48 11.06
CA LYS A 36 4.77 -4.03 11.16
C LYS A 36 3.77 -3.36 12.10
N PRO A 37 4.14 -2.21 12.69
CA PRO A 37 3.17 -1.34 13.34
C PRO A 37 2.11 -0.89 12.33
N ARG A 38 0.95 -0.53 12.84
CA ARG A 38 -0.13 0.00 12.01
C ARG A 38 -0.91 1.07 12.75
N PHE A 39 -1.37 2.08 12.02
CA PHE A 39 -2.35 3.02 12.54
C PHE A 39 -3.77 2.46 12.41
N VAL A 40 -4.58 2.70 13.42
CA VAL A 40 -6.04 2.56 13.40
C VAL A 40 -6.68 3.89 13.76
N LEU A 41 -7.94 4.08 13.36
CA LEU A 41 -8.74 5.21 13.84
C LEU A 41 -9.54 4.77 15.05
N LYS A 42 -9.26 5.38 16.20
CA LYS A 42 -10.01 5.20 17.44
C LYS A 42 -10.49 6.57 17.91
N ASP A 43 -11.79 6.74 18.05
CA ASP A 43 -12.42 8.00 18.47
C ASP A 43 -11.98 9.21 17.63
N GLY A 44 -11.81 9.00 16.32
CA GLY A 44 -11.36 10.03 15.37
C GLY A 44 -9.86 10.35 15.42
N GLN A 45 -9.08 9.63 16.21
CA GLN A 45 -7.64 9.82 16.34
C GLN A 45 -6.85 8.64 15.77
N LEU A 46 -5.70 8.95 15.17
CA LEU A 46 -4.74 7.94 14.72
C LEU A 46 -4.04 7.35 15.94
N VAL A 47 -4.21 6.06 16.15
CA VAL A 47 -3.55 5.29 17.22
C VAL A 47 -2.66 4.24 16.59
N LEU A 48 -1.39 4.22 16.98
CA LEU A 48 -0.45 3.19 16.55
C LEU A 48 -0.68 1.92 17.38
N VAL A 49 -0.86 0.79 16.70
CA VAL A 49 -1.03 -0.55 17.28
C VAL A 49 0.04 -1.50 16.76
N ASN A 50 0.11 -2.71 17.33
CA ASN A 50 1.15 -3.70 17.07
C ASN A 50 2.56 -3.16 17.37
N VAL A 51 2.70 -2.47 18.51
CA VAL A 51 3.97 -1.98 19.04
C VAL A 51 4.12 -2.46 20.50
N PRO A 52 5.20 -3.19 20.83
CA PRO A 52 6.24 -3.68 19.92
C PRO A 52 5.69 -4.67 18.90
N THR A 53 6.35 -4.80 17.75
CA THR A 53 6.03 -5.82 16.76
C THR A 53 6.53 -7.19 17.22
N PRO A 54 5.76 -8.27 17.03
CA PRO A 54 6.24 -9.61 17.36
C PRO A 54 7.47 -9.98 16.50
N SER A 55 8.40 -10.73 17.09
CA SER A 55 9.54 -11.30 16.38
C SER A 55 9.10 -12.41 15.41
N PRO A 56 9.92 -12.75 14.40
CA PRO A 56 9.66 -13.92 13.55
C PRO A 56 9.38 -15.20 14.35
N GLU A 57 10.14 -15.46 15.41
CA GLU A 57 9.96 -16.62 16.29
C GLU A 57 8.60 -16.59 17.01
N GLU A 58 8.20 -15.43 17.53
CA GLU A 58 6.88 -15.26 18.17
C GLU A 58 5.75 -15.51 17.17
N ILE A 59 5.86 -14.99 15.94
CA ILE A 59 4.88 -15.19 14.87
C ILE A 59 4.72 -16.68 14.52
N PHE A 60 5.81 -17.44 14.44
CA PHE A 60 5.74 -18.86 14.09
C PHE A 60 5.57 -19.80 15.28
N SER A 61 5.63 -19.28 16.51
CA SER A 61 5.40 -20.07 17.73
C SER A 61 3.93 -20.30 18.05
N VAL A 62 3.02 -19.51 17.48
CA VAL A 62 1.59 -19.64 17.76
C VAL A 62 0.97 -20.85 17.06
N SER A 63 0.01 -21.49 17.71
CA SER A 63 -0.69 -22.67 17.19
C SER A 63 -1.61 -22.37 16.01
N SER A 64 -2.16 -21.16 15.97
CA SER A 64 -3.08 -20.72 14.93
C SER A 64 -2.76 -19.30 14.51
N ILE A 65 -2.96 -19.00 13.23
CA ILE A 65 -2.91 -17.62 12.73
C ILE A 65 -3.89 -16.69 13.47
N LYS A 66 -4.99 -17.24 14.01
CA LYS A 66 -5.97 -16.49 14.79
C LYS A 66 -5.43 -16.00 16.13
N ASP A 67 -4.39 -16.65 16.62
CA ASP A 67 -3.73 -16.30 17.88
C ASP A 67 -2.71 -15.17 17.69
N LEU A 68 -2.44 -14.77 16.44
CA LEU A 68 -1.56 -13.65 16.14
C LEU A 68 -2.19 -12.32 16.61
N PRO A 69 -1.45 -11.48 17.34
CA PRO A 69 -1.97 -10.20 17.80
C PRO A 69 -2.34 -9.30 16.62
N PHE A 70 -3.46 -8.60 16.72
CA PHE A 70 -3.94 -7.67 15.68
C PHE A 70 -4.24 -8.30 14.30
N ILE A 71 -4.30 -9.64 14.18
CA ILE A 71 -4.62 -10.32 12.92
C ILE A 71 -5.95 -9.86 12.31
N THR A 72 -6.94 -9.54 13.14
CA THR A 72 -8.26 -9.05 12.70
C THR A 72 -8.21 -7.65 12.10
N TYR A 73 -7.13 -6.89 12.34
CA TYR A 73 -6.94 -5.63 11.64
C TYR A 73 -6.37 -5.88 10.25
N ASP A 74 -5.54 -6.91 10.05
CA ASP A 74 -4.89 -7.20 8.77
C ASP A 74 -5.91 -7.48 7.66
N ARG A 75 -5.97 -6.59 6.66
CA ARG A 75 -6.94 -6.72 5.57
C ARG A 75 -6.61 -7.86 4.61
N PHE A 76 -5.37 -8.34 4.64
CA PHE A 76 -4.92 -9.48 3.85
C PHE A 76 -5.16 -10.81 4.59
N TYR A 77 -5.64 -10.76 5.84
CA TYR A 77 -6.20 -11.93 6.50
C TYR A 77 -7.63 -12.20 6.04
N ILE A 78 -7.78 -13.11 5.07
CA ILE A 78 -9.08 -13.56 4.56
C ILE A 78 -9.50 -14.79 5.36
N TRP A 79 -10.37 -14.62 6.35
CA TRP A 79 -10.73 -15.70 7.28
C TRP A 79 -11.24 -16.96 6.58
N GLU A 80 -11.92 -16.83 5.43
CA GLU A 80 -12.43 -17.95 4.62
C GLU A 80 -11.33 -18.84 4.01
N GLU A 81 -10.10 -18.34 3.93
CA GLU A 81 -8.95 -19.13 3.48
C GLU A 81 -8.37 -20.01 4.59
N TRP A 82 -8.51 -19.55 5.84
CA TRP A 82 -7.88 -20.18 7.00
C TRP A 82 -8.86 -21.02 7.82
N ASP A 83 -10.15 -20.66 7.86
CA ASP A 83 -11.17 -21.34 8.66
C ASP A 83 -12.32 -21.88 7.80
N ARG A 84 -11.99 -22.83 6.93
CA ARG A 84 -12.98 -23.62 6.20
C ARG A 84 -13.52 -24.71 7.11
N GLU A 85 -14.64 -24.46 7.78
CA GLU A 85 -15.24 -25.38 8.75
C GLU A 85 -15.44 -26.79 8.18
N TYR A 86 -15.91 -26.89 6.92
CA TYR A 86 -16.07 -28.14 6.19
C TYR A 86 -14.75 -28.89 5.91
N TRP A 87 -13.61 -28.20 5.97
CA TRP A 87 -12.28 -28.77 5.72
C TRP A 87 -11.57 -29.21 7.01
N LYS A 88 -12.09 -28.86 8.20
CA LYS A 88 -11.48 -29.20 9.48
C LYS A 88 -11.23 -30.71 9.64
N ALA A 89 -12.19 -31.54 9.22
CA ALA A 89 -12.05 -32.99 9.26
C ALA A 89 -10.96 -33.52 8.29
N PHE A 90 -10.74 -32.82 7.18
CA PHE A 90 -9.78 -33.23 6.15
C PHE A 90 -8.36 -32.67 6.40
N ASN A 91 -8.22 -31.59 7.17
CA ASN A 91 -6.93 -30.99 7.51
C ASN A 91 -5.97 -31.92 8.28
N PHE A 92 -6.47 -32.97 8.94
CA PHE A 92 -5.63 -34.02 9.54
C PHE A 92 -4.90 -34.87 8.49
N SER A 93 -5.43 -34.97 7.26
CA SER A 93 -4.82 -35.73 6.18
C SER A 93 -3.69 -34.93 5.53
N TYR A 94 -2.46 -35.46 5.59
CA TYR A 94 -1.32 -34.90 4.87
C TYR A 94 -1.54 -34.90 3.35
N LEU A 95 -2.20 -35.93 2.82
CA LEU A 95 -2.52 -36.02 1.39
C LEU A 95 -3.54 -34.94 0.98
N PHE A 96 -4.56 -34.69 1.82
CA PHE A 96 -5.51 -33.62 1.56
C PHE A 96 -4.81 -32.25 1.56
N ARG A 97 -3.99 -31.97 2.58
CA ARG A 97 -3.21 -30.73 2.65
C ARG A 97 -2.31 -30.56 1.42
N PHE A 98 -1.62 -31.63 1.04
CA PHE A 98 -0.81 -31.66 -0.18
C PHE A 98 -1.65 -31.33 -1.41
N ILE A 99 -2.73 -32.07 -1.69
CA ILE A 99 -3.60 -31.87 -2.86
C ILE A 99 -4.25 -30.48 -2.85
N ALA A 100 -4.72 -30.00 -1.69
CA ALA A 100 -5.32 -28.68 -1.57
C ALA A 100 -4.30 -27.55 -1.78
N SER A 101 -3.00 -27.82 -1.55
CA SER A 101 -1.89 -26.92 -1.86
C SER A 101 -1.26 -27.13 -3.24
N TRP A 102 -1.60 -28.23 -3.94
CA TRP A 102 -0.86 -28.73 -5.10
C TRP A 102 -1.18 -28.01 -6.43
N PRO A 103 -2.45 -27.71 -6.78
CA PRO A 103 -2.72 -26.63 -7.70
C PRO A 103 -2.68 -25.32 -6.92
N ALA A 104 -1.96 -24.32 -7.44
CA ALA A 104 -2.05 -22.94 -6.98
C ALA A 104 -3.46 -22.38 -7.25
N VAL A 105 -4.47 -22.88 -6.52
CA VAL A 105 -5.83 -22.31 -6.47
C VAL A 105 -5.80 -21.11 -5.52
N TRP A 106 -4.78 -20.27 -5.69
CA TRP A 106 -4.97 -18.85 -5.51
C TRP A 106 -5.55 -18.39 -6.86
N GLU A 107 -6.79 -18.82 -7.16
CA GLU A 107 -7.62 -17.98 -8.02
C GLU A 107 -7.47 -16.58 -7.45
N SER A 108 -7.04 -15.66 -8.30
CA SER A 108 -6.78 -14.27 -7.99
C SER A 108 -8.05 -13.62 -7.43
N ARG A 109 -8.41 -13.92 -6.18
CA ARG A 109 -9.21 -13.03 -5.37
C ARG A 109 -8.37 -11.77 -5.38
N GLY A 110 -8.83 -10.79 -6.18
CA GLY A 110 -8.13 -9.54 -6.36
C GLY A 110 -7.80 -8.98 -4.99
N TYR A 111 -6.77 -8.14 -4.93
CA TYR A 111 -6.43 -7.43 -3.71
C TYR A 111 -7.68 -6.87 -3.03
N PRO A 112 -7.74 -6.87 -1.69
CA PRO A 112 -8.89 -6.32 -0.97
C PRO A 112 -9.29 -4.96 -1.55
N SER A 113 -10.58 -4.77 -1.81
CA SER A 113 -11.07 -3.56 -2.48
C SER A 113 -10.79 -2.31 -1.64
N PHE A 114 -10.73 -1.14 -2.28
CA PHE A 114 -10.73 0.14 -1.59
C PHE A 114 -12.12 0.43 -1.03
N ASP A 115 -12.31 0.19 0.27
CA ASP A 115 -13.52 0.59 0.98
C ASP A 115 -13.33 1.90 1.77
N GLU A 116 -14.39 2.30 2.47
CA GLU A 116 -14.39 3.53 3.26
C GLU A 116 -13.39 3.50 4.43
N THR A 117 -13.05 2.32 4.95
CA THR A 117 -12.04 2.16 6.01
C THR A 117 -10.65 2.50 5.48
N VAL A 118 -10.28 1.94 4.32
CA VAL A 118 -9.01 2.27 3.63
C VAL A 118 -8.95 3.77 3.35
N ARG A 119 -10.02 4.33 2.77
CA ARG A 119 -10.06 5.74 2.39
C ARG A 119 -9.94 6.66 3.60
N THR A 120 -10.74 6.43 4.64
CA THR A 120 -10.77 7.27 5.83
C THR A 120 -9.46 7.21 6.61
N LEU A 121 -8.90 6.01 6.83
CA LEU A 121 -7.61 5.89 7.53
C LEU A 121 -6.48 6.60 6.79
N ASN A 122 -6.34 6.33 5.49
CA ASN A 122 -5.25 6.90 4.70
C ASN A 122 -5.42 8.42 4.52
N ARG A 123 -6.65 8.92 4.38
CA ARG A 123 -6.92 10.36 4.37
C ARG A 123 -6.46 11.03 5.66
N GLU A 124 -6.74 10.42 6.83
CA GLU A 124 -6.30 10.98 8.11
C GLU A 124 -4.77 10.90 8.29
N LEU A 125 -4.12 9.83 7.81
CA LEU A 125 -2.66 9.73 7.78
C LEU A 125 -2.04 10.86 6.96
N LEU A 126 -2.53 11.08 5.74
CA LEU A 126 -2.04 12.15 4.87
C LEU A 126 -2.33 13.54 5.46
N ARG A 127 -3.51 13.77 6.03
CA ARG A 127 -3.83 15.01 6.74
C ARG A 127 -2.88 15.25 7.91
N SER A 128 -2.52 14.21 8.65
CA SER A 128 -1.54 14.32 9.72
C SER A 128 -0.17 14.73 9.19
N PHE A 129 0.29 14.12 8.08
CA PHE A 129 1.54 14.51 7.41
C PHE A 129 1.50 15.98 6.94
N VAL A 130 0.42 16.39 6.27
CA VAL A 130 0.23 17.75 5.76
C VAL A 130 0.19 18.80 6.88
N ARG A 131 -0.28 18.46 8.08
CA ARG A 131 -0.23 19.35 9.25
C ARG A 131 1.15 19.35 9.90
N LEU A 132 1.79 18.19 10.02
CA LEU A 132 3.03 18.02 10.77
C LEU A 132 4.23 18.63 10.04
N ALA A 133 4.34 18.45 8.72
CA ALA A 133 5.49 18.98 7.97
C ALA A 133 5.63 20.51 8.10
N PRO A 134 4.57 21.34 7.92
CA PRO A 134 4.65 22.78 8.15
C PRO A 134 4.93 23.15 9.60
N SER A 135 4.38 22.42 10.59
CA SER A 135 4.66 22.71 12.00
C SER A 135 6.13 22.48 12.37
N GLU A 136 6.84 21.64 11.61
CA GLU A 136 8.27 21.37 11.74
C GLU A 136 9.14 22.23 10.78
N GLY A 137 8.53 23.19 10.07
CA GLY A 137 9.21 24.13 9.18
C GLY A 137 9.47 23.63 7.76
N SER A 138 8.79 22.57 7.33
CA SER A 138 8.92 21.98 5.99
C SER A 138 7.66 22.17 5.14
N ILE A 139 7.83 22.22 3.81
CA ILE A 139 6.73 22.24 2.85
C ILE A 139 6.37 20.78 2.47
N PRO A 140 5.16 20.28 2.76
CA PRO A 140 4.73 18.96 2.33
C PRO A 140 4.33 18.96 0.86
N LEU A 141 4.86 18.02 0.09
CA LEU A 141 4.40 17.74 -1.28
C LEU A 141 3.83 16.32 -1.34
N LEU A 142 2.57 16.20 -1.77
CA LEU A 142 1.94 14.91 -2.05
C LEU A 142 2.13 14.58 -3.53
N VAL A 143 2.81 13.47 -3.85
CA VAL A 143 3.13 13.08 -5.22
C VAL A 143 2.51 11.73 -5.55
N TYR A 144 1.60 11.71 -6.53
CA TYR A 144 1.02 10.48 -7.01
C TYR A 144 1.87 9.89 -8.15
N LEU A 145 2.23 8.62 -8.00
CA LEU A 145 2.95 7.84 -8.99
C LEU A 145 1.97 6.88 -9.68
N PRO A 146 1.72 7.02 -10.99
CA PRO A 146 0.80 6.12 -11.69
C PRO A 146 1.40 4.72 -11.86
N VAL A 147 0.57 3.69 -11.72
CA VAL A 147 0.91 2.31 -12.09
C VAL A 147 0.53 2.01 -13.54
N ARG A 148 0.84 0.80 -14.03
CA ARG A 148 0.54 0.39 -15.41
C ARG A 148 -0.93 0.62 -15.78
N THR A 149 -1.86 0.24 -14.91
CA THR A 149 -3.30 0.38 -15.14
C THR A 149 -3.71 1.84 -15.30
N ASP A 150 -3.13 2.76 -14.53
CA ASP A 150 -3.46 4.19 -14.62
C ASP A 150 -2.97 4.78 -15.95
N LEU A 151 -1.87 4.26 -16.50
CA LEU A 151 -1.29 4.70 -17.77
C LEU A 151 -2.03 4.13 -18.99
N THR A 152 -2.79 3.04 -18.83
CA THR A 152 -3.60 2.43 -19.89
C THR A 152 -5.07 2.87 -19.79
N GLU A 153 -5.67 2.79 -18.60
CA GLU A 153 -7.07 3.11 -18.32
C GLU A 153 -7.30 4.60 -18.07
N GLY A 154 -6.28 5.36 -17.65
CA GLY A 154 -6.36 6.82 -17.49
C GLY A 154 -6.56 7.59 -18.79
N THR A 155 -6.63 6.89 -19.93
CA THR A 155 -7.09 7.42 -21.21
C THR A 155 -8.63 7.48 -21.30
N GLN A 156 -9.35 6.81 -20.40
CA GLN A 156 -10.81 6.83 -20.33
C GLN A 156 -11.30 8.08 -19.57
N ALA A 157 -12.27 8.78 -20.16
CA ALA A 157 -12.83 9.99 -19.57
C ALA A 157 -13.46 9.70 -18.19
N GLY A 158 -12.96 10.39 -17.15
CA GLY A 158 -13.52 10.33 -15.79
C GLY A 158 -12.90 9.28 -14.88
N TYR A 159 -11.93 8.48 -15.35
CA TYR A 159 -11.17 7.59 -14.47
C TYR A 159 -10.24 8.40 -13.55
N VAL A 160 -10.26 8.09 -12.26
CA VAL A 160 -9.32 8.64 -11.26
C VAL A 160 -8.86 7.50 -10.37
N PRO A 161 -7.55 7.22 -10.29
CA PRO A 161 -7.02 6.21 -9.40
C PRO A 161 -7.42 6.45 -7.94
N GLN A 162 -7.56 5.37 -7.17
CA GLN A 162 -8.07 5.44 -5.79
C GLN A 162 -7.11 6.18 -4.87
N GLY A 163 -5.82 5.90 -4.99
CA GLY A 163 -4.76 6.57 -4.25
C GLY A 163 -4.72 8.06 -4.56
N LEU A 164 -4.80 8.44 -5.85
CA LEU A 164 -4.85 9.84 -6.25
C LEU A 164 -6.07 10.57 -5.65
N ARG A 165 -7.23 9.91 -5.64
CA ARG A 165 -8.44 10.45 -4.98
C ARG A 165 -8.23 10.67 -3.48
N ILE A 166 -7.67 9.68 -2.78
CA ILE A 166 -7.37 9.79 -1.34
C ILE A 166 -6.40 10.96 -1.07
N MET A 167 -5.37 11.13 -1.91
CA MET A 167 -4.40 12.22 -1.78
C MET A 167 -5.05 13.59 -1.97
N ARG A 168 -5.90 13.76 -2.98
CA ARG A 168 -6.66 15.00 -3.22
C ARG A 168 -7.60 15.36 -2.06
N GLU A 169 -8.19 14.36 -1.40
CA GLU A 169 -9.05 14.56 -0.23
C GLU A 169 -8.29 14.93 1.06
N ALA A 170 -6.96 14.81 1.07
CA ALA A 170 -6.12 15.13 2.22
C ALA A 170 -5.95 16.65 2.46
N GLY A 171 -6.36 17.50 1.53
CA GLY A 171 -6.35 18.96 1.69
C GLY A 171 -4.98 19.62 1.45
N ALA A 172 -4.09 18.98 0.70
CA ALA A 172 -2.86 19.57 0.18
C ALA A 172 -2.78 19.46 -1.33
N GLU A 173 -1.92 20.27 -1.94
CA GLU A 173 -1.57 20.13 -3.34
C GLU A 173 -1.06 18.72 -3.61
N THR A 174 -1.71 18.04 -4.55
CA THR A 174 -1.33 16.71 -5.00
C THR A 174 -0.82 16.82 -6.42
N ILE A 175 0.46 16.52 -6.60
CA ILE A 175 1.12 16.46 -7.89
C ILE A 175 0.87 15.09 -8.52
N ASP A 176 0.14 15.08 -9.63
CA ASP A 176 -0.12 13.88 -10.41
C ASP A 176 0.95 13.73 -11.50
N LEU A 177 1.79 12.69 -11.41
CA LEU A 177 2.86 12.44 -12.38
C LEU A 177 2.42 11.62 -13.60
N THR A 178 1.13 11.30 -13.73
CA THR A 178 0.57 10.63 -14.92
C THR A 178 0.94 11.33 -16.23
N PRO A 179 0.80 12.68 -16.36
CA PRO A 179 1.17 13.38 -17.59
C PRO A 179 2.66 13.25 -17.92
N CYS A 180 3.54 13.22 -16.92
CA CYS A 180 4.98 13.14 -17.11
C CYS A 180 5.40 11.81 -17.76
N LEU A 181 4.66 10.73 -17.49
CA LEU A 181 4.90 9.43 -18.09
C LEU A 181 4.19 9.22 -19.43
N SER A 182 3.26 10.11 -19.80
CA SER A 182 2.58 10.05 -21.09
C SER A 182 3.53 10.32 -22.28
N GLU A 183 4.60 11.07 -22.04
CA GLU A 183 5.65 11.38 -23.03
C GLU A 183 6.61 10.21 -23.29
N VAL A 184 6.67 9.25 -22.37
CA VAL A 184 7.45 8.03 -22.54
C VAL A 184 6.67 7.06 -23.40
N ASP A 185 7.33 6.42 -24.36
CA ASP A 185 6.71 5.37 -25.18
C ASP A 185 6.10 4.28 -24.28
N SER A 186 4.85 3.92 -24.55
CA SER A 186 4.05 2.94 -23.80
C SER A 186 4.79 1.65 -23.47
N ALA A 187 5.55 1.09 -24.42
CA ALA A 187 6.33 -0.13 -24.24
C ALA A 187 7.49 0.05 -23.23
N ASN A 188 7.92 1.29 -23.02
CA ASN A 188 9.03 1.66 -22.15
C ASN A 188 8.56 2.31 -20.84
N ARG A 189 7.26 2.28 -20.49
CA ARG A 189 6.79 2.93 -19.25
C ARG A 189 7.04 2.10 -18.00
N VAL A 190 6.62 0.83 -18.03
CA VAL A 190 6.64 -0.07 -16.87
C VAL A 190 7.20 -1.43 -17.30
N ALA A 191 8.21 -1.92 -16.60
CA ALA A 191 8.81 -3.23 -16.81
C ALA A 191 7.87 -4.38 -16.39
N PRO A 192 8.10 -5.64 -16.83
CA PRO A 192 7.20 -6.76 -16.53
C PRO A 192 6.99 -7.05 -15.04
N ASN A 193 7.89 -6.60 -14.17
CA ASN A 193 7.78 -6.71 -12.72
C ASN A 193 7.03 -5.53 -12.06
N GLU A 194 6.27 -4.76 -12.84
CA GLU A 194 5.48 -3.59 -12.41
C GLU A 194 6.28 -2.39 -11.87
N HIS A 195 7.60 -2.38 -12.06
CA HIS A 195 8.44 -1.23 -11.76
C HIS A 195 8.62 -0.30 -12.96
N TYR A 196 8.87 0.98 -12.71
CA TYR A 196 9.29 1.91 -13.77
C TYR A 196 10.59 1.46 -14.43
N THR A 197 10.63 1.61 -15.76
CA THR A 197 11.86 1.47 -16.52
C THR A 197 12.83 2.61 -16.19
N PRO A 198 14.11 2.50 -16.58
CA PRO A 198 15.05 3.61 -16.47
C PRO A 198 14.55 4.90 -17.14
N GLN A 199 13.91 4.80 -18.30
CA GLN A 199 13.37 5.93 -19.06
C GLN A 199 12.25 6.64 -18.30
N SER A 200 11.33 5.89 -17.71
CA SER A 200 10.27 6.42 -16.85
C SER A 200 10.81 7.09 -15.60
N ASN A 201 11.81 6.47 -14.95
CA ASN A 201 12.47 7.09 -13.79
C ASN A 201 13.12 8.43 -14.14
N VAL A 202 13.73 8.56 -15.33
CA VAL A 202 14.27 9.84 -15.82
C VAL A 202 13.16 10.86 -16.05
N ALA A 203 12.03 10.47 -16.65
CA ALA A 203 10.89 11.35 -16.87
C ALA A 203 10.28 11.86 -15.56
N VAL A 204 10.05 10.95 -14.59
CA VAL A 204 9.58 11.28 -13.23
C VAL A 204 10.56 12.22 -12.53
N ALA A 205 11.86 11.92 -12.56
CA ALA A 205 12.87 12.76 -11.92
C ALA A 205 12.90 14.17 -12.51
N ARG A 206 12.78 14.32 -13.83
CA ARG A 206 12.71 15.63 -14.50
C ARG A 206 11.46 16.40 -14.08
N CYS A 207 10.30 15.76 -14.07
CA CYS A 207 9.03 16.39 -13.70
C CYS A 207 9.07 16.85 -12.23
N LEU A 208 9.52 15.97 -11.34
CA LEU A 208 9.60 16.27 -9.91
C LEU A 208 10.63 17.36 -9.60
N ARG A 209 11.73 17.43 -10.35
CA ARG A 209 12.73 18.51 -10.21
C ARG A 209 12.09 19.88 -10.40
N GLU A 210 11.28 20.07 -11.44
CA GLU A 210 10.62 21.36 -11.70
C GLU A 210 9.62 21.70 -10.60
N VAL A 211 8.84 20.72 -10.14
CA VAL A 211 7.91 20.88 -9.01
C VAL A 211 8.66 21.35 -7.76
N VAL A 212 9.76 20.67 -7.41
CA VAL A 212 10.56 21.00 -6.22
C VAL A 212 11.16 22.40 -6.34
N ILE A 213 11.77 22.76 -7.48
CA ILE A 213 12.36 24.09 -7.70
C ILE A 213 11.32 25.20 -7.52
N ASN A 214 10.10 25.00 -8.04
CA ASN A 214 9.02 25.99 -7.93
C ASN A 214 8.51 26.18 -6.49
N HIS A 215 8.74 25.22 -5.61
CA HIS A 215 8.32 25.25 -4.20
C HIS A 215 9.45 25.65 -3.24
N LEU A 216 10.70 25.73 -3.71
CA LEU A 216 11.79 26.16 -2.85
C LEU A 216 11.62 27.65 -2.48
N PRO A 217 11.81 28.01 -1.20
CA PRO A 217 11.83 29.42 -0.81
C PRO A 217 12.94 30.15 -1.57
N ARG A 218 12.60 31.34 -2.09
CA ARG A 218 13.55 32.23 -2.78
C ARG A 218 14.50 32.91 -1.81
#